data_AF-A0A645EF90-F1
#
_entry.id   AF-A0A645EF90-F1
#
_cell.length_a   1.000
_cell.length_b   1.000
_cell.length_c   1.000
_cell.angle_alpha   90.00
_cell.angle_beta   90.00
_cell.angle_gamma   90.00
#
_symmetry.space_group_name_H-M   'P 1'
#
loop_
_entity.id
_entity.type
_entity.pdbx_description
1 polymer ?
#
loop_
_entity_poly.entity_id
_entity_poly.type
_entity_poly.pdbx_seq_one_letter_code
_entity_poly.pdbx_strand_id
1 'polypeptide(L)' 'MQSGREIRVMVLPDKIDDLAAFTLAKNIKDRIENEMTYPGQIKVSVIREYRAVETAK' A
#
# COMPACT_ATOMS: atom_id res chain seq x y z
N MET A 1 20.65 11.64 -5.75
CA MET A 1 19.55 10.76 -6.22
C MET A 1 18.98 10.02 -5.02
N GLN A 2 18.08 10.62 -4.24
CA GLN A 2 17.59 9.96 -3.03
C GLN A 2 16.18 10.45 -2.67
N SER A 3 15.20 10.05 -3.47
CA SER A 3 13.78 10.23 -3.15
C SER A 3 13.01 9.07 -3.76
N GLY A 4 13.25 7.85 -3.27
CA GLY A 4 12.32 6.75 -3.54
C GLY A 4 10.97 7.12 -2.96
N ARG A 5 9.93 7.19 -3.80
CA ARG A 5 8.57 7.44 -3.32
C ARG A 5 8.02 6.14 -2.77
N GLU A 6 7.40 6.19 -1.60
CA GLU A 6 6.71 5.04 -1.01
C GLU A 6 5.22 5.34 -0.91
N ILE A 7 4.40 4.42 -1.40
CA ILE A 7 2.95 4.42 -1.23
C ILE A 7 2.62 3.32 -0.24
N ARG A 8 1.90 3.70 0.82
CA ARG A 8 1.37 2.80 1.84
C ARG A 8 -0.13 2.80 1.78
N VAL A 9 -0.71 1.62 1.62
CA VAL A 9 -2.15 1.41 1.59
C VAL A 9 -2.51 0.59 2.81
N MET A 10 -3.29 1.19 3.71
CA MET A 10 -3.84 0.46 4.85
C MET A 10 -5.18 -0.16 4.44
N VAL A 11 -5.38 -1.43 4.79
CA VAL A 11 -6.64 -2.13 4.56
C VAL A 11 -7.10 -2.80 5.84
N LEU A 12 -8.42 -2.99 5.94
CA LEU A 12 -9.01 -3.75 7.02
C LEU A 12 -8.80 -5.26 6.78
N PRO A 13 -8.30 -6.02 7.78
CA PRO A 13 -8.00 -7.43 7.62
C PRO A 13 -9.24 -8.32 7.45
N ASP A 14 -10.43 -7.86 7.84
CA ASP A 14 -11.70 -8.59 7.66
C ASP A 14 -12.25 -8.48 6.22
N LYS A 15 -11.76 -7.51 5.43
CA LYS A 15 -12.19 -7.28 4.04
C LYS A 15 -11.22 -7.82 3.00
N ILE A 16 -9.95 -7.94 3.36
CA ILE A 16 -8.87 -8.25 2.43
C ILE A 16 -8.02 -9.38 3.01
N ASP A 17 -8.00 -10.53 2.35
CA ASP A 17 -7.09 -11.62 2.70
C ASP A 17 -5.65 -11.38 2.18
N ASP A 18 -4.74 -12.31 2.45
CA ASP A 18 -3.32 -12.15 2.11
C ASP A 18 -3.09 -12.11 0.59
N LEU A 19 -3.83 -12.94 -0.15
CA LEU A 19 -3.72 -13.04 -1.60
C LEU A 19 -4.29 -11.79 -2.29
N ALA A 20 -5.42 -11.30 -1.79
CA ALA A 20 -6.05 -10.06 -2.23
C ALA A 20 -5.17 -8.84 -1.93
N ALA A 21 -4.48 -8.80 -0.78
CA ALA A 21 -3.53 -7.74 -0.46
C ALA A 21 -2.36 -7.71 -1.45
N PHE A 22 -1.80 -8.87 -1.82
CA PHE A 22 -0.75 -8.96 -2.82
C PHE A 22 -1.23 -8.52 -4.20
N THR A 23 -2.42 -8.98 -4.60
CA THR A 23 -3.06 -8.60 -5.87
C THR A 23 -3.32 -7.08 -5.92
N LEU A 24 -3.79 -6.49 -4.81
CA LEU A 24 -4.00 -5.04 -4.70
C LEU A 24 -2.69 -4.26 -4.87
N ALA A 25 -1.61 -4.69 -4.21
CA ALA A 25 -0.29 -4.05 -4.35
C ALA A 25 0.18 -4.07 -5.81
N LYS A 26 0.04 -5.21 -6.49
CA LYS A 26 0.37 -5.37 -7.90
C LYS A 26 -0.48 -4.47 -8.80
N ASN A 27 -1.79 -4.46 -8.62
CA ASN A 27 -2.70 -3.64 -9.41
C ASN A 27 -2.39 -2.14 -9.28
N ILE A 28 -2.05 -1.68 -8.07
CA ILE A 28 -1.66 -0.28 -7.84
C ILE A 28 -0.33 0.03 -8.53
N LYS A 29 0.66 -0.86 -8.40
CA LYS A 29 1.95 -0.74 -9.10
C LYS A 29 1.74 -0.64 -10.61
N ASP A 30 0.93 -1.54 -11.19
CA ASP A 30 0.67 -1.60 -12.63
C ASP A 30 -0.05 -0.33 -13.10
N ARG A 31 -1.02 0.16 -12.32
CA ARG A 31 -1.72 1.41 -12.61
C ARG A 31 -0.79 2.62 -12.62
N ILE A 32 0.10 2.72 -11.61
CA ILE A 32 1.07 3.82 -11.53
C ILE A 32 2.02 3.80 -12.73
N GLU A 33 2.52 2.62 -13.12
CA GLU A 33 3.40 2.49 -14.29
C GLU A 33 2.70 2.89 -15.59
N ASN A 34 1.41 2.62 -15.71
CA ASN A 34 0.63 2.94 -16.92
C ASN A 34 0.18 4.41 -16.98
N GLU A 35 -0.18 5.01 -15.85
CA GLU A 35 -0.74 6.38 -15.80
C GLU A 35 0.34 7.47 -15.64
N MET A 36 1.55 7.12 -15.20
CA MET A 36 2.54 8.12 -14.77
C MET A 36 3.95 7.79 -15.28
N THR A 37 4.49 8.67 -16.13
CA THR A 37 5.91 8.61 -16.54
C THR A 37 6.78 9.22 -15.45
N TYR A 38 7.05 8.48 -14.38
CA TYR A 38 7.91 8.95 -13.30
C TYR A 38 9.34 8.39 -13.42
N PRO A 39 10.38 9.25 -13.53
CA PRO A 39 11.76 8.80 -13.52
C PRO A 39 12.17 8.45 -12.09
N GLY A 40 11.86 7.23 -11.66
CA GLY A 40 12.24 6.72 -10.34
C GLY A 40 11.42 5.52 -9.91
N GLN A 41 11.96 4.74 -8.98
CA GLN A 41 11.23 3.61 -8.40
C GLN A 41 10.23 4.12 -7.36
N ILE A 42 9.01 3.58 -7.42
CA ILE A 42 7.96 3.81 -6.44
C ILE A 42 7.68 2.49 -5.74
N LYS A 43 7.89 2.43 -4.43
CA LYS A 43 7.59 1.25 -3.61
C LYS A 43 6.12 1.29 -3.21
N VAL A 44 5.36 0.26 -3.55
CA VAL A 44 3.97 0.10 -3.10
C VAL A 44 3.93 -0.97 -2.02
N SER A 45 3.32 -0.65 -0.89
CA SER A 45 3.12 -1.59 0.22
C SER A 45 1.66 -1.54 0.66
N VAL A 46 1.07 -2.73 0.81
CA VAL A 46 -0.27 -2.91 1.38
C VAL A 46 -0.09 -3.49 2.76
N ILE A 47 -0.62 -2.81 3.76
CA ILE A 47 -0.53 -3.20 5.17
C ILE A 47 -1.95 -3.51 5.62
N ARG A 48 -2.18 -4.74 6.04
CA ARG A 48 -3.42 -5.05 6.75
C ARG A 48 -3.24 -4.68 8.21
N GLU A 49 -4.06 -3.77 8.71
CA GLU A 49 -3.94 -3.26 10.07
C GLU A 49 -5.24 -3.47 10.84
N TYR A 50 -5.13 -4.13 11.99
CA TYR A 50 -6.14 -4.06 13.05
C TYR A 50 -5.60 -3.14 14.13
N ARG A 51 -6.35 -2.08 14.47
CA ARG A 51 -5.92 -1.11 15.47
C ARG A 51 -6.92 -1.11 16.63
N ALA A 52 -6.50 -1.64 17.77
CA ALA A 52 -7.18 -1.46 19.05
C ALA A 52 -6.57 -0.24 19.75
N VAL A 53 -7.41 0.70 20.21
CA VAL A 53 -6.98 1.92 20.88
C VAL A 53 -7.83 2.10 22.13
N GLU A 54 -7.18 2.35 23.26
CA GLU A 54 -7.80 2.67 24.55
C GLU A 54 -7.10 3.90 25.12
N THR A 55 -7.84 4.75 25.84
CA THR A 55 -7.31 6.00 26.42
C THR A 55 -7.63 6.03 27.90
N ALA A 56 -6.59 6.18 28.75
CA ALA A 56 -6.76 6.45 30.17
C ALA A 56 -6.98 7.95 30.43
N LYS A 57 -7.64 8.29 31.55
CA LYS A 57 -7.85 9.67 31.99
C LYS A 57 -6.79 10.10 32.99
#